data_AF-A0A5N5T407-F1
#
_entry.id   AF-A0A5N5T407-F1
#
_cell.length_a   1.000
_cell.length_b   1.000
_cell.length_c   1.000
_cell.angle_alpha   90.00
_cell.angle_beta   90.00
_cell.angle_gamma   90.00
#
_symmetry.space_group_name_H-M   'P 1'
#
loop_
_entity.id
_entity.type
_entity.pdbx_description
1 polymer ?
#
loop_
_entity_poly.entity_id
_entity_poly.type
_entity_poly.pdbx_seq_one_letter_code
_entity_poly.pdbx_strand_id
1 'polypeptide(L)'
;MEKTRDITGKKKITEKCGTDQTCIAAAEKCMGDKDAKPPVDDKMTDIEKLAAFNKCLESNGKGADIINEQDCANRPGSEGQREGRSRHFEKCKKETLGYLRGLEDSGDAAAGDIRCCFFQAIGVEMVSSDNSINLDFFRQHLKDRISNEGVLKEYELAFKDCLPRGDMCNVHGFRECVMDECIRRMQNT
;
A
#
# COMPACT_ATOMS: atom_id res chain seq x y z
N MET A 1 17.50 12.33 -27.00
CA MET A 1 17.86 10.89 -27.00
C MET A 1 17.07 10.23 -25.88
N GLU A 2 15.88 9.71 -26.16
CA GLU A 2 14.89 9.39 -25.11
C GLU A 2 14.06 8.14 -25.47
N LYS A 3 14.73 7.04 -25.86
CA LYS A 3 14.04 5.80 -26.28
C LYS A 3 14.66 4.49 -25.80
N THR A 4 15.63 4.53 -24.88
CA THR A 4 16.37 3.31 -24.49
C THR A 4 15.99 2.77 -23.11
N ARG A 5 15.30 3.53 -22.26
CA ARG A 5 14.87 3.05 -20.92
C ARG A 5 13.61 2.17 -20.95
N ASP A 6 12.72 2.39 -21.91
CA ASP A 6 11.37 1.81 -21.94
C ASP A 6 11.34 0.32 -22.36
N ILE A 7 12.22 -0.09 -23.28
CA ILE A 7 12.23 -1.46 -23.82
C ILE A 7 12.83 -2.46 -22.82
N THR A 8 13.85 -2.05 -22.07
CA THR A 8 14.53 -2.91 -21.08
C THR A 8 13.72 -3.12 -19.80
N GLY A 9 12.90 -2.13 -19.42
CA GLY A 9 11.99 -2.24 -18.26
C GLY A 9 10.87 -3.24 -18.52
N LYS A 10 10.16 -3.10 -19.64
CA LYS A 10 9.04 -3.98 -20.01
C LYS A 10 9.46 -5.44 -20.19
N LYS A 11 10.63 -5.69 -20.82
CA LYS A 11 11.16 -7.06 -21.00
C LYS A 11 11.48 -7.75 -19.67
N LYS A 12 12.05 -7.03 -18.70
CA LYS A 12 12.33 -7.53 -17.34
C LYS A 12 11.05 -7.77 -16.53
N ILE A 13 9.98 -7.03 -16.80
CA ILE A 13 8.67 -7.24 -16.17
C ILE A 13 8.09 -8.57 -16.64
N THR A 14 8.08 -8.84 -17.95
CA THR A 14 7.54 -10.11 -18.47
C THR A 14 8.37 -11.32 -18.05
N GLU A 15 9.69 -11.16 -17.88
CA GLU A 15 10.57 -12.24 -17.36
C GLU A 15 10.30 -12.59 -15.90
N LYS A 16 9.91 -11.62 -15.06
CA LYS A 16 9.64 -11.85 -13.63
C LYS A 16 8.17 -12.11 -13.31
N CYS A 17 7.26 -11.37 -13.94
CA CYS A 17 5.82 -11.53 -13.78
C CYS A 17 5.24 -12.65 -14.65
N GLY A 18 6.01 -13.22 -15.59
CA GLY A 18 5.53 -14.22 -16.53
C GLY A 18 4.33 -13.70 -17.34
N THR A 19 3.20 -14.40 -17.25
CA THR A 19 1.94 -14.01 -17.88
C THR A 19 0.96 -13.32 -16.94
N ASP A 20 1.33 -13.09 -15.68
CA ASP A 20 0.45 -12.46 -14.70
C ASP A 20 0.26 -10.97 -15.04
N GLN A 21 -0.89 -10.68 -15.66
CA GLN A 21 -1.29 -9.34 -16.07
C GLN A 21 -1.37 -8.37 -14.88
N THR A 22 -1.55 -8.89 -13.67
CA THR A 22 -1.67 -8.12 -12.43
C THR A 22 -0.30 -7.63 -11.96
N CYS A 23 0.68 -8.52 -11.90
CA CYS A 23 2.07 -8.19 -11.64
C CYS A 23 2.63 -7.25 -12.73
N ILE A 24 2.26 -7.48 -13.99
CA ILE A 24 2.65 -6.62 -15.12
C ILE A 24 2.07 -5.21 -14.95
N ALA A 25 0.76 -5.07 -14.70
CA ALA A 25 0.11 -3.77 -14.54
C ALA A 25 0.64 -2.99 -13.31
N ALA A 26 0.88 -3.69 -12.20
CA ALA A 26 1.52 -3.12 -11.01
C ALA A 26 2.92 -2.59 -11.32
N ALA A 27 3.74 -3.39 -12.02
CA ALA A 27 5.09 -3.03 -12.40
C ALA A 27 5.13 -1.89 -13.44
N GLU A 28 4.20 -1.86 -14.40
CA GLU A 28 4.07 -0.79 -15.39
C GLU A 28 3.67 0.54 -14.73
N LYS A 29 2.74 0.50 -13.78
CA LYS A 29 2.35 1.69 -13.00
C LYS A 29 3.51 2.22 -12.16
N CYS A 30 4.28 1.33 -11.55
CA CYS A 30 5.50 1.68 -10.82
C CYS A 30 6.63 2.23 -11.71
N MET A 31 6.61 1.97 -13.01
CA MET A 31 7.53 2.59 -13.99
C MET A 31 7.00 3.92 -14.55
N GLY A 32 5.87 4.43 -14.04
CA GLY A 32 5.30 5.73 -14.43
C GLY A 32 4.29 5.66 -15.57
N ASP A 33 3.76 4.48 -15.90
CA ASP A 33 2.62 4.35 -16.80
C ASP A 33 1.34 4.82 -16.08
N LYS A 34 0.85 6.00 -16.44
CA LYS A 34 -0.34 6.62 -15.85
C LYS A 34 -1.65 5.96 -16.32
N ASP A 35 -1.59 5.19 -17.40
CA ASP A 35 -2.76 4.54 -18.00
C ASP A 35 -2.93 3.09 -17.52
N ALA A 36 -1.93 2.56 -16.79
CA ALA A 36 -2.00 1.25 -16.16
C ALA A 36 -3.09 1.22 -15.07
N LYS A 37 -4.18 0.51 -15.35
CA LYS A 37 -5.26 0.31 -14.38
C LYS A 37 -4.76 -0.62 -13.28
N PRO A 38 -4.89 -0.23 -11.99
CA PRO A 38 -4.63 -1.16 -10.91
C PRO A 38 -5.61 -2.34 -11.05
N PRO A 39 -5.24 -3.55 -10.59
CA PRO A 39 -6.24 -4.57 -10.36
C PRO A 39 -7.37 -4.00 -9.53
N VAL A 40 -8.56 -4.03 -10.11
CA VAL A 40 -9.77 -3.83 -9.35
C VAL A 40 -9.96 -5.13 -8.58
N ASP A 41 -9.92 -5.06 -7.24
CA ASP A 41 -10.44 -6.03 -6.27
C ASP A 41 -9.40 -6.62 -5.28
N ASP A 42 -9.89 -6.97 -4.08
CA ASP A 42 -9.26 -7.67 -2.96
C ASP A 42 -8.76 -9.10 -3.32
N LYS A 43 -8.73 -9.44 -4.61
CA LYS A 43 -8.44 -10.76 -5.17
C LYS A 43 -6.96 -11.06 -5.36
N MET A 44 -6.09 -10.07 -5.26
CA MET A 44 -4.64 -10.33 -5.22
C MET A 44 -4.31 -11.19 -4.00
N THR A 45 -3.71 -12.34 -4.25
CA THR A 45 -3.07 -13.19 -3.26
C THR A 45 -1.92 -12.46 -2.58
N ASP A 46 -1.57 -12.88 -1.37
CA ASP A 46 -0.46 -12.26 -0.63
C ASP A 46 0.88 -12.39 -1.35
N ILE A 47 1.06 -13.46 -2.15
CA ILE A 47 2.23 -13.67 -2.99
C ILE A 47 2.26 -12.61 -4.11
N GLU A 48 1.13 -12.32 -4.76
CA GLU A 48 1.06 -11.26 -5.78
C GLU A 48 1.31 -9.87 -5.18
N LYS A 49 0.81 -9.60 -3.96
CA LYS A 49 1.10 -8.36 -3.24
C LYS A 49 2.57 -8.24 -2.86
N LEU A 50 3.20 -9.34 -2.42
CA LEU A 50 4.63 -9.38 -2.13
C LEU A 50 5.48 -9.19 -3.39
N ALA A 51 5.14 -9.84 -4.50
CA ALA A 51 5.81 -9.66 -5.77
C ALA A 51 5.73 -8.20 -6.24
N ALA A 52 4.56 -7.58 -6.13
CA ALA A 52 4.38 -6.16 -6.38
C ALA A 52 5.31 -5.32 -5.48
N PHE A 53 5.34 -5.58 -4.17
CA PHE A 53 6.22 -4.88 -3.23
C PHE A 53 7.71 -5.01 -3.57
N ASN A 54 8.20 -6.22 -3.82
CA ASN A 54 9.58 -6.48 -4.22
C ASN A 54 9.91 -5.74 -5.55
N LYS A 55 8.93 -5.61 -6.44
CA LYS A 55 9.10 -4.79 -7.65
C LYS A 55 9.21 -3.31 -7.36
N CYS A 56 8.44 -2.80 -6.40
CA CYS A 56 8.54 -1.42 -5.92
C CYS A 56 9.94 -1.14 -5.36
N LEU A 57 10.51 -2.10 -4.62
CA LEU A 57 11.87 -2.01 -4.10
C LEU A 57 12.89 -1.94 -5.23
N GLU A 58 12.82 -2.86 -6.21
CA GLU A 58 13.71 -2.87 -7.37
C GLU A 58 13.69 -1.57 -8.17
N SER A 59 12.49 -1.05 -8.48
CA SER A 59 12.35 0.15 -9.30
C SER A 59 12.93 1.39 -8.61
N ASN A 60 12.98 1.37 -7.28
CA ASN A 60 13.55 2.41 -6.43
C ASN A 60 15.01 2.12 -6.02
N GLY A 61 15.69 1.21 -6.72
CA GLY A 61 17.11 0.92 -6.51
C GLY A 61 17.43 0.19 -5.20
N LYS A 62 16.43 -0.42 -4.57
CA LYS A 62 16.60 -1.32 -3.42
C LYS A 62 16.75 -2.77 -3.91
N GLY A 63 17.29 -3.63 -3.04
CA GLY A 63 17.37 -5.06 -3.33
C GLY A 63 15.98 -5.65 -3.60
N ALA A 64 15.86 -6.39 -4.70
CA ALA A 64 14.76 -7.34 -4.87
C ALA A 64 14.86 -8.40 -3.77
N ASP A 65 13.73 -8.98 -3.34
CA ASP A 65 13.71 -10.19 -2.51
C ASP A 65 14.17 -10.00 -1.05
N ILE A 66 13.98 -8.80 -0.50
CA ILE A 66 14.19 -8.55 0.95
C ILE A 66 13.23 -9.40 1.79
N ILE A 67 12.02 -9.64 1.27
CA ILE A 67 11.05 -10.57 1.83
C ILE A 67 10.87 -11.70 0.81
N ASN A 68 11.25 -12.92 1.20
CA ASN A 68 11.23 -14.09 0.32
C ASN A 68 9.83 -14.71 0.26
N GLU A 69 9.36 -15.04 -0.95
CA GLU A 69 8.10 -15.75 -1.19
C GLU A 69 8.01 -17.08 -0.41
N GLN A 70 9.12 -17.78 -0.21
CA GLN A 70 9.17 -19.01 0.59
C GLN A 70 8.94 -18.77 2.09
N ASP A 71 9.35 -17.62 2.63
CA ASP A 71 9.09 -17.23 4.02
C ASP A 71 7.62 -16.86 4.25
N CYS A 72 6.92 -16.57 3.15
CA CYS A 72 5.48 -16.37 3.04
C CYS A 72 4.70 -17.66 2.78
N ALA A 73 5.26 -18.61 2.02
CA ALA A 73 4.59 -19.86 1.64
C ALA A 73 4.76 -21.02 2.64
N ASN A 74 5.75 -20.98 3.54
CA ASN A 74 6.11 -22.16 4.36
C ASN A 74 5.60 -22.13 5.80
N ARG A 75 4.37 -22.62 5.99
CA ARG A 75 4.14 -23.78 6.88
C ARG A 75 2.84 -24.47 6.47
N PRO A 76 2.88 -25.68 5.87
CA PRO A 76 1.68 -26.49 5.78
C PRO A 76 1.22 -26.79 7.21
N GLY A 77 -0.02 -26.40 7.53
CA GLY A 77 -0.73 -27.07 8.61
C GLY A 77 -0.84 -28.53 8.18
N SER A 78 -0.11 -29.40 8.87
CA SER A 78 -0.26 -30.84 8.75
C SER A 78 -1.75 -31.17 8.87
N GLU A 79 -2.28 -31.71 7.77
CA GLU A 79 -3.57 -32.38 7.59
C GLU A 79 -4.74 -31.87 8.45
N GLY A 80 -5.61 -31.10 7.78
CA GLY A 80 -6.98 -30.90 8.22
C GLY A 80 -7.20 -29.70 9.12
N GLN A 81 -7.30 -28.50 8.54
CA GLN A 81 -8.15 -27.43 9.08
C GLN A 81 -8.29 -26.30 8.05
N ARG A 82 -9.53 -26.05 7.62
CA ARG A 82 -9.93 -24.86 6.85
C ARG A 82 -9.77 -23.54 7.63
N GLU A 83 -9.21 -23.58 8.84
CA GLU A 83 -8.96 -22.43 9.72
C GLU A 83 -7.51 -21.91 9.68
N GLY A 84 -6.61 -22.57 8.94
CA GLY A 84 -5.18 -22.22 8.89
C GLY A 84 -4.77 -21.07 7.96
N ARG A 85 -5.67 -20.57 7.09
CA ARG A 85 -5.34 -19.48 6.14
C ARG A 85 -5.23 -18.09 6.79
N SER A 86 -5.84 -17.88 7.96
CA SER A 86 -5.94 -16.55 8.60
C SER A 86 -4.66 -16.11 9.33
N ARG A 87 -3.82 -17.02 9.83
CA ARG A 87 -2.61 -16.66 10.59
C ARG A 87 -1.36 -16.44 9.74
N HIS A 88 -1.31 -17.00 8.54
CA HIS A 88 -0.16 -16.85 7.63
C HIS A 88 -0.23 -15.54 6.83
N PHE A 89 -1.46 -15.10 6.54
CA PHE A 89 -1.83 -13.82 5.93
C PHE A 89 -1.23 -12.58 6.64
N GLU A 90 -1.17 -12.60 7.97
CA GLU A 90 -0.68 -11.44 8.73
C GLU A 90 0.84 -11.27 8.63
N LYS A 91 1.60 -12.35 8.42
CA LYS A 91 3.06 -12.30 8.51
C LYS A 91 3.68 -11.45 7.39
N CYS A 92 3.34 -11.71 6.13
CA CYS A 92 3.93 -11.02 4.99
C CYS A 92 3.44 -9.58 4.88
N LYS A 93 2.16 -9.35 5.12
CA LYS A 93 1.62 -7.99 5.24
C LYS A 93 2.35 -7.21 6.34
N LYS A 94 2.59 -7.82 7.50
CA LYS A 94 3.30 -7.19 8.62
C LYS A 94 4.77 -6.96 8.30
N GLU A 95 5.45 -7.87 7.62
CA GLU A 95 6.85 -7.72 7.21
C GLU A 95 7.02 -6.62 6.15
N THR A 96 6.15 -6.57 5.14
CA THR A 96 6.12 -5.50 4.12
C THR A 96 5.89 -4.14 4.76
N LEU A 97 4.86 -4.01 5.61
CA LEU A 97 4.57 -2.77 6.32
C LEU A 97 5.68 -2.42 7.32
N GLY A 98 6.29 -3.41 7.97
CA GLY A 98 7.41 -3.23 8.89
C GLY A 98 8.67 -2.71 8.18
N TYR A 99 8.98 -3.24 7.00
CA TYR A 99 10.10 -2.77 6.19
C TYR A 99 9.86 -1.35 5.67
N LEU A 100 8.65 -1.06 5.17
CA LEU A 100 8.25 0.30 4.78
C LEU A 100 8.43 1.29 5.94
N ARG A 101 7.96 0.92 7.13
CA ARG A 101 8.14 1.73 8.34
C ARG A 101 9.62 1.93 8.67
N GLY A 102 10.44 0.89 8.57
CA GLY A 102 11.87 0.98 8.80
C GLY A 102 12.58 1.94 7.83
N LEU A 103 12.17 1.95 6.55
CA LEU A 103 12.67 2.93 5.58
C LEU A 103 12.27 4.36 5.96
N GLU A 104 11.00 4.55 6.34
CA GLU A 104 10.48 5.85 6.78
C GLU A 104 11.23 6.38 8.02
N ASP A 105 11.39 5.54 9.04
CA ASP A 105 12.10 5.87 10.28
C ASP A 105 13.59 6.18 10.04
N SER A 106 14.20 5.56 9.02
CA SER A 106 15.58 5.84 8.63
C SER A 106 15.75 7.14 7.83
N GLY A 107 14.65 7.79 7.42
CA GLY A 107 14.68 8.98 6.56
C GLY A 107 15.04 8.67 5.10
N ASP A 108 14.82 7.43 4.65
CA ASP A 108 15.15 7.03 3.28
C ASP A 108 14.27 7.78 2.28
N ALA A 109 14.88 8.52 1.37
CA ALA A 109 14.16 9.33 0.39
C ALA A 109 13.23 8.50 -0.51
N ALA A 110 13.53 7.22 -0.74
CA ALA A 110 12.71 6.33 -1.56
C ALA A 110 11.50 5.75 -0.82
N ALA A 111 11.39 5.93 0.50
CA ALA A 111 10.32 5.31 1.30
C ALA A 111 8.92 5.71 0.82
N GLY A 112 8.73 7.00 0.53
CA GLY A 112 7.45 7.51 0.00
C GLY A 112 7.12 6.96 -1.37
N ASP A 113 8.11 6.89 -2.27
CA ASP A 113 7.93 6.36 -3.63
C ASP A 113 7.58 4.86 -3.60
N ILE A 114 8.28 4.08 -2.78
CA ILE A 114 8.04 2.63 -2.62
C ILE A 114 6.64 2.41 -2.04
N ARG A 115 6.24 3.18 -1.01
CA ARG A 115 4.91 3.09 -0.40
C ARG A 115 3.80 3.40 -1.39
N CYS A 116 3.94 4.47 -2.16
CA CYS A 116 2.95 4.83 -3.19
C CYS A 116 2.84 3.76 -4.26
N CYS A 117 3.97 3.35 -4.83
CA CYS A 117 4.03 2.30 -5.84
C CYS A 117 3.37 1.01 -5.31
N PHE A 118 3.62 0.62 -4.05
CA PHE A 118 2.98 -0.54 -3.43
C PHE A 118 1.46 -0.38 -3.29
N PHE A 119 0.97 0.71 -2.70
CA PHE A 119 -0.47 0.91 -2.50
C PHE A 119 -1.23 1.07 -3.81
N GLN A 120 -0.62 1.70 -4.80
CA GLN A 120 -1.19 1.81 -6.14
C GLN A 120 -1.23 0.47 -6.87
N ALA A 121 -0.20 -0.37 -6.69
CA ALA A 121 -0.11 -1.68 -7.31
C ALA A 121 -1.19 -2.64 -6.80
N ILE A 122 -1.47 -2.61 -5.49
CA ILE A 122 -2.47 -3.50 -4.87
C ILE A 122 -3.89 -2.89 -4.86
N GLY A 123 -4.08 -1.72 -5.48
CA GLY A 123 -5.40 -1.09 -5.64
C GLY A 123 -6.06 -0.66 -4.34
N VAL A 124 -5.29 -0.18 -3.35
CA VAL A 124 -5.88 0.23 -2.06
C VAL A 124 -6.76 1.47 -2.25
N GLU A 125 -8.05 1.35 -1.93
CA GLU A 125 -9.02 2.45 -2.05
C GLU A 125 -8.70 3.67 -1.15
N MET A 126 -7.85 3.49 -0.13
CA MET A 126 -7.38 4.54 0.78
C MET A 126 -6.49 5.59 0.09
N VAL A 127 -6.00 5.31 -1.12
CA VAL A 127 -5.06 6.17 -1.85
C VAL A 127 -5.61 6.47 -3.25
N SER A 128 -5.53 7.73 -3.64
CA SER A 128 -5.94 8.23 -4.96
C SER A 128 -4.86 7.96 -6.01
N SER A 129 -5.22 8.05 -7.30
CA SER A 129 -4.27 7.86 -8.41
C SER A 129 -3.17 8.93 -8.46
N ASP A 130 -3.37 10.08 -7.83
CA ASP A 130 -2.41 11.20 -7.72
C ASP A 130 -1.49 11.09 -6.49
N ASN A 131 -1.43 9.93 -5.84
CA ASN A 131 -0.66 9.66 -4.62
C ASN A 131 -1.16 10.36 -3.34
N SER A 132 -2.33 11.02 -3.40
CA SER A 132 -2.98 11.62 -2.23
C SER A 132 -3.83 10.60 -1.47
N ILE A 133 -4.25 10.98 -0.26
CA ILE A 133 -5.24 10.22 0.52
C ILE A 133 -6.62 10.36 -0.12
N ASN A 134 -7.32 9.25 -0.30
CA ASN A 134 -8.71 9.26 -0.74
C ASN A 134 -9.64 9.58 0.44
N LEU A 135 -9.91 10.88 0.67
CA LEU A 135 -10.76 11.30 1.78
C LEU A 135 -12.17 10.73 1.72
N ASP A 136 -12.74 10.52 0.53
CA ASP A 136 -14.11 10.02 0.41
C ASP A 136 -14.24 8.59 0.93
N PHE A 137 -13.22 7.75 0.72
CA PHE A 137 -13.12 6.44 1.35
C PHE A 137 -13.16 6.56 2.89
N PHE A 138 -12.33 7.42 3.48
CA PHE A 138 -12.27 7.58 4.95
C PHE A 138 -13.57 8.14 5.52
N ARG A 139 -14.21 9.10 4.83
CA ARG A 139 -15.51 9.65 5.22
C ARG A 139 -16.59 8.58 5.25
N GLN A 140 -16.70 7.80 4.18
CA GLN A 140 -17.69 6.73 4.11
C GLN A 140 -17.44 5.72 5.22
N HIS A 141 -16.18 5.30 5.41
CA HIS A 141 -15.81 4.34 6.44
C HIS A 141 -16.12 4.79 7.87
N LEU A 142 -15.99 6.09 8.16
CA LEU A 142 -16.38 6.65 9.46
C LEU A 142 -17.90 6.68 9.64
N LYS A 143 -18.66 7.13 8.62
CA LYS A 143 -20.12 7.18 8.67
C LYS A 143 -20.75 5.80 8.88
N ASP A 144 -20.13 4.76 8.34
CA ASP A 144 -20.57 3.38 8.54
C ASP A 144 -20.36 2.86 9.97
N ARG A 145 -19.51 3.52 10.78
CA ARG A 145 -19.10 3.06 12.12
C ARG A 145 -19.48 4.00 13.27
N ILE A 146 -19.68 5.28 12.99
CA ILE A 146 -19.93 6.32 13.97
C ILE A 146 -21.24 7.00 13.62
N SER A 147 -22.22 6.89 14.52
CA SER A 147 -23.52 7.55 14.39
C SER A 147 -23.59 8.92 15.09
N ASN A 148 -22.57 9.28 15.87
CA ASN A 148 -22.53 10.56 16.58
C ASN A 148 -22.04 11.67 15.63
N GLU A 149 -22.97 12.53 15.20
CA GLU A 149 -22.71 13.66 14.31
C GLU A 149 -21.66 14.65 14.84
N GLY A 150 -21.60 14.85 16.17
CA GLY A 150 -20.58 15.69 16.80
C GLY A 150 -19.18 15.12 16.62
N VAL A 151 -19.02 13.81 16.84
CA VAL A 151 -17.75 13.10 16.64
C VAL A 151 -17.36 13.09 15.16
N LEU A 152 -18.31 12.81 14.25
CA LEU A 152 -18.06 12.86 12.81
C LEU A 152 -17.56 14.24 12.36
N LYS A 153 -18.14 15.31 12.89
CA LYS A 153 -17.72 16.68 12.59
C LYS A 153 -16.27 16.94 13.00
N GLU A 154 -15.84 16.45 14.17
CA GLU A 154 -14.45 16.62 14.61
C GLU A 154 -13.46 15.83 13.74
N TYR A 155 -13.83 14.62 13.30
CA TYR A 155 -13.04 13.88 12.31
C TYR A 155 -12.91 14.63 10.97
N GLU A 156 -13.98 15.23 10.46
CA GLU A 156 -13.94 16.01 9.21
C GLU A 156 -13.03 17.25 9.31
N LEU A 157 -12.98 17.88 10.49
CA LEU A 157 -12.03 18.97 10.75
C LEU A 157 -10.59 18.43 10.80
N ALA A 158 -10.37 17.34 11.54
CA ALA A 158 -9.06 16.70 11.64
C ALA A 158 -8.50 16.24 10.28
N PHE A 159 -9.36 15.76 9.36
CA PHE A 159 -8.95 15.40 8.00
C PHE A 159 -8.23 16.54 7.29
N LYS A 160 -8.74 17.77 7.37
CA LYS A 160 -8.13 18.94 6.69
C LYS A 160 -6.76 19.26 7.23
N ASP A 161 -6.60 19.23 8.55
CA ASP A 161 -5.33 19.56 9.21
C ASP A 161 -4.27 18.48 8.99
N CYS A 162 -4.71 17.22 8.84
CA CYS A 162 -3.84 16.07 8.71
C CYS A 162 -3.55 15.67 7.26
N LEU A 163 -4.19 16.28 6.26
CA LEU A 163 -3.92 15.99 4.84
C LEU A 163 -2.42 15.98 4.48
N PRO A 164 -1.60 16.96 4.90
CA PRO A 164 -0.16 16.95 4.62
C PRO A 164 0.59 15.74 5.22
N ARG A 165 0.06 15.14 6.30
CA ARG A 165 0.64 13.91 6.88
C ARG A 165 0.36 12.68 6.03
N GLY A 166 -0.57 12.79 5.08
CA GLY A 166 -0.92 11.77 4.10
C GLY A 166 -0.12 11.84 2.79
N ASP A 167 0.76 12.83 2.63
CA ASP A 167 1.58 12.98 1.43
C ASP A 167 2.36 11.70 1.09
N MET A 168 2.56 11.47 -0.21
CA MET A 168 3.22 10.28 -0.72
C MET A 168 2.57 9.01 -0.16
N CYS A 169 1.23 8.94 -0.23
CA CYS A 169 0.44 7.76 0.16
C CYS A 169 0.63 7.34 1.62
N ASN A 170 0.98 8.26 2.53
CA ASN A 170 1.22 7.96 3.94
C ASN A 170 -0.09 7.77 4.73
N VAL A 171 -0.80 6.69 4.42
CA VAL A 171 -2.08 6.35 5.09
C VAL A 171 -1.91 6.23 6.61
N HIS A 172 -0.78 5.70 7.07
CA HIS A 172 -0.53 5.53 8.50
C HIS A 172 -0.36 6.88 9.21
N GLY A 173 0.53 7.74 8.70
CA GLY A 173 0.76 9.07 9.26
C GLY A 173 -0.49 9.96 9.20
N PHE A 174 -1.28 9.85 8.13
CA PHE A 174 -2.59 10.49 8.06
C PHE A 174 -3.52 10.01 9.18
N ARG A 175 -3.68 8.69 9.34
CA ARG A 175 -4.58 8.11 10.35
C ARG A 175 -4.18 8.44 11.78
N GLU A 176 -2.89 8.35 12.12
CA GLU A 176 -2.39 8.72 13.45
C GLU A 176 -2.69 10.18 13.75
N CYS A 177 -2.35 11.09 12.82
CA CYS A 177 -2.65 12.51 12.97
C CYS A 177 -4.14 12.76 13.18
N VAL A 178 -5.00 12.14 12.36
CA VAL A 178 -6.45 12.35 12.43
C VAL A 178 -7.02 11.89 13.78
N MET A 179 -6.56 10.74 14.28
CA MET A 179 -7.00 10.22 15.57
C MET A 179 -6.57 11.15 16.71
N ASP A 180 -5.30 11.55 16.73
CA ASP A 180 -4.77 12.44 17.76
C ASP A 180 -5.47 13.81 17.75
N GLU A 181 -5.68 14.37 16.56
CA GLU A 181 -6.31 15.67 16.37
C GLU A 181 -7.81 15.63 16.73
N CYS A 182 -8.51 14.54 16.39
CA CYS A 182 -9.90 14.34 16.80
C CYS A 182 -10.02 14.23 18.34
N ILE A 183 -9.16 13.44 18.99
CA ILE A 183 -9.12 13.32 20.45
C ILE A 183 -8.84 14.69 21.09
N ARG A 184 -7.84 15.40 20.58
CA ARG A 184 -7.46 16.75 21.06
C ARG A 184 -8.64 17.71 20.95
N ARG A 185 -9.37 17.68 19.84
CA ARG A 185 -10.54 18.54 19.63
C ARG A 185 -11.67 18.20 20.59
N MET A 186 -12.03 16.93 20.71
CA MET A 186 -13.07 16.44 21.61
C MET A 186 -12.81 16.75 23.09
N GLN A 187 -11.55 16.91 23.50
CA GLN A 187 -11.19 17.31 24.88
C GLN A 187 -11.34 18.82 25.13
N ASN A 188 -11.46 19.63 24.08
CA ASN A 188 -11.59 21.09 24.15
C ASN A 188 -13.00 21.59 23.81
N THR A 189 -13.96 20.68 23.58
CA THR A 189 -15.38 20.95 23.31
C THR A 189 -16.23 20.72 24.55
#